data_AF-A0A9X7C6L2-F1
#
_entry.id   AF-A0A9X7C6L2-F1
#
_cell.length_a   1.000
_cell.length_b   1.000
_cell.length_c   1.000
_cell.angle_alpha   90.00
_cell.angle_beta   90.00
_cell.angle_gamma   90.00
#
_symmetry.space_group_name_H-M   'P 1'
#
loop_
_entity.id
_entity.type
_entity.pdbx_description
1 polymer ?
#
loop_
_entity_poly.entity_id
_entity_poly.type
_entity_poly.pdbx_seq_one_letter_code
_entity_poly.pdbx_strand_id
1 'polypeptide(L)'
;MNIKQSFKLLAMFLSVLFVLFPLQKAFAEVMDHTKYEMNWSYSKSKKKPIRTELIKTADGKIAFCLNVDLKSPSGQDLPEMGKVDINVYRVLLNGYPQKSPQELGVSDWREAHYATRATR
;
A
#
# COMPACT_ATOMS: atom_id res chain seq x y z
N MET A 1 54.14 -5.59 -8.12
CA MET A 1 52.88 -5.89 -8.85
C MET A 1 52.62 -4.75 -9.83
N ASN A 2 52.49 -5.04 -11.12
CA ASN A 2 52.42 -4.02 -12.18
C ASN A 2 51.07 -3.28 -12.10
N ILE A 3 51.07 -1.94 -12.04
CA ILE A 3 49.85 -1.12 -11.88
C ILE A 3 48.76 -1.49 -12.90
N LYS A 4 49.14 -1.81 -14.14
CA LYS A 4 48.22 -2.25 -15.20
C LYS A 4 47.54 -3.59 -14.86
N GLN A 5 48.25 -4.47 -14.14
CA GLN A 5 47.80 -5.81 -13.76
C GLN A 5 46.92 -5.74 -12.50
N SER A 6 47.26 -4.87 -11.55
CA SER A 6 46.41 -4.55 -10.40
C SER A 6 45.09 -3.92 -10.83
N PHE A 7 45.10 -3.02 -11.83
CA PHE A 7 43.89 -2.38 -12.34
C PHE A 7 42.97 -3.38 -13.06
N LYS A 8 43.52 -4.34 -13.82
CA LYS A 8 42.76 -5.42 -14.45
C LYS A 8 42.09 -6.33 -13.42
N LEU A 9 42.80 -6.68 -12.35
CA LEU A 9 42.25 -7.48 -11.25
C LEU A 9 41.14 -6.74 -10.51
N LEU A 10 41.33 -5.45 -10.23
CA LEU A 10 40.31 -4.61 -9.59
C LEU A 10 39.05 -4.48 -10.46
N ALA A 11 39.22 -4.26 -11.78
CA ALA A 11 38.11 -4.14 -12.72
C ALA A 11 37.33 -5.46 -12.87
N MET A 12 38.03 -6.60 -12.88
CA MET A 12 37.40 -7.93 -12.92
C MET A 12 36.67 -8.25 -11.61
N PHE A 13 37.18 -7.77 -10.47
CA PHE A 13 36.49 -7.94 -9.19
C PHE A 13 35.22 -7.07 -9.10
N LEU A 14 35.31 -5.81 -9.54
CA LEU A 14 34.15 -4.90 -9.60
C LEU A 14 33.05 -5.40 -10.54
N SER A 15 33.40 -5.99 -11.69
CA SER A 15 32.42 -6.51 -12.63
C SER A 15 31.64 -7.69 -12.06
N VAL A 16 32.29 -8.58 -11.31
CA VAL A 16 31.64 -9.71 -10.61
C VAL A 16 30.69 -9.22 -9.50
N LEU A 17 31.08 -8.15 -8.79
CA LEU A 17 30.24 -7.51 -7.76
C LEU A 17 28.91 -6.98 -8.33
N PHE A 18 28.90 -6.39 -9.54
CA PHE A 18 27.67 -5.89 -10.16
C PHE A 18 26.68 -7.00 -10.56
N VAL A 19 27.15 -8.23 -10.78
CA VAL A 19 26.27 -9.38 -11.11
C VAL A 19 25.66 -10.01 -9.85
N LEU A 20 26.35 -9.91 -8.71
CA LEU A 20 25.95 -10.52 -7.44
C LEU A 20 24.94 -9.68 -6.64
N PHE A 21 24.82 -8.39 -6.95
CA PHE A 21 23.83 -7.50 -6.33
C PHE A 21 22.71 -7.21 -7.33
N PRO A 22 21.61 -7.99 -7.33
CA PRO A 22 20.45 -7.62 -8.11
C PRO A 22 20.01 -6.24 -7.63
N LEU A 23 19.93 -5.26 -8.54
CA LEU A 23 19.25 -4.00 -8.25
C LEU A 23 17.86 -4.36 -7.72
N GLN A 24 17.61 -4.11 -6.44
CA GLN A 24 16.26 -4.20 -5.90
C GLN A 24 15.45 -3.20 -6.70
N LYS A 25 14.55 -3.71 -7.56
CA LYS A 25 13.56 -2.87 -8.22
C LYS A 25 12.72 -2.26 -7.11
N ALA A 26 12.94 -0.97 -6.84
CA ALA A 26 11.96 -0.17 -6.13
C ALA A 26 10.77 -0.05 -7.10
N PHE A 27 9.87 -1.03 -7.05
CA PHE A 27 8.60 -0.91 -7.74
C PHE A 27 7.85 0.18 -7.00
N ALA A 28 7.74 1.34 -7.64
CA ALA A 28 6.73 2.28 -7.23
C ALA A 28 5.37 1.64 -7.56
N GLU A 29 4.54 1.47 -6.54
CA GLU A 29 3.23 0.86 -6.69
C GLU A 29 2.28 1.95 -7.19
N VAL A 30 1.80 1.83 -8.43
CA VAL A 30 0.77 2.72 -8.96
C VAL A 30 -0.58 2.30 -8.39
N MET A 31 -1.29 3.24 -7.79
CA MET A 31 -2.63 3.02 -7.24
C MET A 31 -3.66 3.90 -7.95
N ASP A 32 -4.84 3.34 -8.15
CA ASP A 32 -6.01 4.07 -8.63
C ASP A 32 -7.19 3.89 -7.67
N HIS A 33 -8.20 4.76 -7.79
CA HIS A 33 -9.34 4.77 -6.89
C HIS A 33 -10.68 4.82 -7.62
N THR A 34 -11.69 4.18 -7.02
CA THR A 34 -13.07 4.22 -7.49
C THR A 34 -13.98 4.69 -6.38
N LYS A 35 -14.84 5.66 -6.69
CA LYS A 35 -15.87 6.15 -5.78
C LYS A 35 -17.02 5.16 -5.69
N TYR A 36 -17.58 5.04 -4.50
CA TYR A 36 -18.84 4.34 -4.26
C TYR A 36 -19.66 5.13 -3.25
N GLU A 37 -20.97 4.89 -3.19
CA GLU A 37 -21.88 5.57 -2.28
C GLU A 37 -22.25 4.67 -1.10
N MET A 38 -22.42 5.31 0.07
CA MET A 38 -22.76 4.69 1.35
C MET A 38 -23.44 5.70 2.27
N ASN A 39 -24.12 5.19 3.30
CA ASN A 39 -24.57 5.98 4.45
C ASN A 39 -23.36 6.31 5.34
N TRP A 40 -22.63 7.38 4.99
CA TRP A 40 -21.39 7.77 5.65
C TRP A 40 -21.60 8.17 7.11
N SER A 41 -20.70 7.73 7.99
CA SER A 41 -20.64 8.22 9.37
C SER A 41 -20.23 9.69 9.41
N TYR A 42 -20.82 10.46 10.33
CA TYR A 42 -20.49 11.88 10.53
C TYR A 42 -19.48 12.06 11.66
N SER A 43 -18.39 12.78 11.40
CA SER A 43 -17.43 13.15 12.45
C SER A 43 -17.80 14.51 13.04
N LYS A 44 -18.15 14.53 14.33
CA LYS A 44 -18.42 15.78 15.06
C LYS A 44 -17.19 16.67 15.14
N SER A 45 -16.01 16.10 15.37
CA SER A 45 -14.75 16.87 15.48
C SER A 45 -14.37 17.53 14.16
N LYS A 46 -14.56 16.83 13.03
CA LYS A 46 -14.26 17.36 11.68
C LYS A 46 -15.42 18.11 11.04
N LYS A 47 -16.60 18.10 11.67
CA LYS A 47 -17.85 18.70 11.17
C LYS A 47 -18.20 18.29 9.73
N LYS A 48 -17.88 17.05 9.35
CA LYS A 48 -18.13 16.53 8.00
C LYS A 48 -18.36 15.01 7.99
N PRO A 49 -19.08 14.48 6.98
CA PRO A 49 -19.12 13.04 6.73
C PRO A 49 -17.71 12.49 6.44
N ILE A 50 -17.44 11.29 6.96
CA ILE A 50 -16.19 10.58 6.71
C ILE A 50 -16.39 9.67 5.50
N ARG A 51 -16.00 10.17 4.34
CA ARG A 51 -16.08 9.46 3.06
C ARG A 51 -14.78 8.71 2.78
N THR A 52 -14.85 7.72 1.90
CA THR A 52 -13.68 7.01 1.39
C THR A 52 -13.96 6.47 -0.01
N GLU A 53 -12.91 6.02 -0.68
CA GLU A 53 -12.94 5.41 -2.01
C GLU A 53 -12.33 4.00 -1.91
N LEU A 54 -12.60 3.16 -2.91
CA LEU A 54 -11.93 1.88 -3.06
C LEU A 54 -10.61 2.12 -3.79
N ILE A 55 -9.48 1.89 -3.13
CA ILE A 55 -8.16 2.07 -3.73
C ILE A 55 -7.62 0.70 -4.12
N LYS A 56 -7.09 0.59 -5.34
CA LYS A 56 -6.45 -0.62 -5.83
C LYS A 56 -5.07 -0.33 -6.39
N THR A 57 -4.15 -1.23 -6.13
CA THR A 57 -2.86 -1.30 -6.82
C THR A 57 -3.05 -1.77 -8.26
N ALA A 58 -2.01 -1.61 -9.09
CA ALA A 58 -2.01 -2.08 -10.47
C ALA A 58 -2.24 -3.61 -10.58
N ASP A 59 -1.83 -4.39 -9.57
CA ASP A 59 -2.07 -5.84 -9.49
C ASP A 59 -3.44 -6.22 -8.87
N GLY A 60 -4.28 -5.23 -8.56
CA GLY A 60 -5.66 -5.42 -8.12
C GLY A 60 -5.85 -5.63 -6.62
N LYS A 61 -4.78 -5.58 -5.81
CA LYS A 61 -4.89 -5.62 -4.34
C LYS A 61 -5.57 -4.36 -3.82
N ILE A 62 -6.35 -4.51 -2.75
CA ILE A 62 -7.03 -3.39 -2.11
C ILE A 62 -6.06 -2.70 -1.14
N ALA A 63 -5.94 -1.38 -1.28
CA ALA A 63 -5.21 -0.52 -0.36
C ALA A 63 -6.17 0.33 0.47
N PHE A 64 -5.73 0.71 1.67
CA PHE A 64 -6.51 1.58 2.56
C PHE A 64 -5.77 2.88 2.84
N CYS A 65 -6.43 4.01 2.58
CA CYS A 65 -5.89 5.34 2.85
C CYS A 65 -5.63 5.50 4.35
N LEU A 66 -4.40 5.81 4.76
CA LEU A 66 -3.96 5.97 6.15
C LEU A 66 -4.46 7.26 6.83
N ASN A 67 -4.67 8.33 6.07
CA ASN A 67 -5.05 9.64 6.59
C ASN A 67 -6.35 10.15 5.95
N VAL A 68 -7.38 10.32 6.78
CA VAL A 68 -8.74 10.69 6.36
C VAL A 68 -8.89 12.12 5.84
N ASP A 69 -7.88 12.97 6.03
CA ASP A 69 -7.88 14.35 5.55
C ASP A 69 -7.15 14.54 4.23
N LEU A 70 -6.45 13.51 3.75
CA LEU A 70 -5.75 13.53 2.47
C LEU A 70 -6.57 12.84 1.39
N LYS A 71 -6.34 13.26 0.14
CA LYS A 71 -6.95 12.62 -1.03
C LYS A 71 -6.30 11.28 -1.30
N SER A 72 -7.06 10.34 -1.85
CA SER A 72 -6.55 9.09 -2.37
C SER A 72 -5.56 9.33 -3.52
N PRO A 73 -4.54 8.48 -3.69
CA PRO A 73 -3.69 8.50 -4.88
C PRO A 73 -4.51 8.14 -6.13
N SER A 74 -4.05 8.62 -7.28
CA SER A 74 -4.62 8.41 -8.61
C SER A 74 -3.49 8.44 -9.65
N GLY A 75 -2.92 7.27 -9.93
CA GLY A 75 -1.89 7.10 -10.94
C GLY A 75 -0.49 7.58 -10.53
N GLN A 76 -0.27 7.97 -9.26
CA GLN A 76 1.08 8.32 -8.79
C GLN A 76 1.85 7.08 -8.35
N ASP A 77 3.16 7.14 -8.62
CA ASP A 77 4.16 6.23 -8.10
C ASP A 77 4.39 6.50 -6.60
N LEU A 78 3.99 5.55 -5.74
CA LEU A 78 4.17 5.65 -4.29
C LEU A 78 5.35 4.79 -3.83
N PRO A 79 6.37 5.39 -3.17
CA PRO A 79 7.47 4.62 -2.59
C PRO A 79 7.06 3.92 -1.29
N GLU A 80 7.68 2.78 -0.98
CA GLU A 80 7.54 2.14 0.32
C GLU A 80 8.19 3.00 1.41
N MET A 81 7.42 3.35 2.45
CA MET A 81 7.89 4.20 3.56
C MET A 81 8.08 3.43 4.87
N GLY A 82 7.87 2.11 4.87
CA GLY A 82 7.96 1.25 6.05
C GLY A 82 6.66 0.50 6.36
N LYS A 83 6.59 -0.05 7.58
CA LYS A 83 5.48 -0.90 8.02
C LYS A 83 4.48 -0.11 8.88
N VAL A 84 3.20 -0.46 8.77
CA VAL A 84 2.13 0.06 9.62
C VAL A 84 2.20 -0.51 11.04
N ASP A 85 1.49 0.15 11.97
CA ASP A 85 1.34 -0.32 13.35
C ASP A 85 0.70 -1.73 13.42
N ILE A 86 1.05 -2.51 14.46
CA ILE A 86 0.56 -3.88 14.63
C ILE A 86 -0.97 -3.95 14.78
N ASN A 87 -1.60 -2.92 15.33
CA ASN A 87 -3.05 -2.87 15.47
C ASN A 87 -3.72 -2.68 14.11
N VAL A 88 -3.18 -1.79 13.27
CA VAL A 88 -3.59 -1.62 11.86
C VAL A 88 -3.48 -2.95 11.13
N TYR A 89 -2.33 -3.64 11.27
CA TYR A 89 -2.11 -4.94 10.65
C TYR A 89 -3.17 -5.98 11.06
N ARG A 90 -3.51 -6.06 12.35
CA ARG A 90 -4.55 -6.99 12.86
C ARG A 90 -5.93 -6.67 12.31
N VAL A 91 -6.27 -5.38 12.16
CA VAL A 91 -7.53 -4.98 11.52
C VAL A 91 -7.56 -5.46 10.08
N LEU A 92 -6.49 -5.24 9.31
CA LEU A 92 -6.41 -5.67 7.91
C LEU A 92 -6.46 -7.20 7.76
N LEU A 93 -5.86 -7.94 8.69
CA LEU A 93 -5.89 -9.41 8.71
C LEU A 93 -7.29 -9.96 8.99
N ASN A 94 -8.09 -9.26 9.80
CA ASN A 94 -9.41 -9.71 10.23
C ASN A 94 -10.57 -9.01 9.51
N GLY A 95 -10.28 -8.08 8.61
CA GLY A 95 -11.26 -7.27 7.88
C GLY A 95 -11.37 -7.65 6.41
N TYR A 96 -11.98 -6.76 5.64
CA TYR A 96 -12.12 -6.90 4.19
C TYR A 96 -10.81 -6.54 3.47
N PRO A 97 -10.37 -7.27 2.43
CA PRO A 97 -11.05 -8.41 1.78
C PRO A 97 -10.64 -9.80 2.31
N GLN A 98 -9.89 -9.89 3.41
CA GLN A 98 -9.47 -11.18 3.97
C GLN A 98 -10.68 -11.99 4.48
N LYS A 99 -11.70 -11.29 4.98
CA LYS A 99 -13.03 -11.84 5.29
C LYS A 99 -14.08 -11.26 4.36
N SER A 100 -15.01 -12.10 3.95
CA SER A 100 -16.18 -11.71 3.15
C SER A 100 -17.15 -10.83 3.96
N PRO A 101 -18.04 -10.06 3.31
CA PRO A 101 -19.10 -9.32 3.98
C PRO A 101 -19.93 -10.18 4.95
N GLN A 102 -20.24 -11.41 4.55
CA GLN A 102 -21.04 -12.35 5.34
C GLN A 102 -20.31 -12.78 6.62
N GLU A 103 -19.02 -13.09 6.54
CA GLU A 103 -18.18 -13.41 7.71
C GLU A 103 -18.01 -12.21 8.66
N LEU A 104 -18.09 -11.00 8.11
CA LEU A 104 -18.05 -9.75 8.87
C LEU A 104 -19.42 -9.32 9.39
N GLY A 105 -20.50 -10.03 9.04
CA GLY A 105 -21.86 -9.74 9.50
C GLY A 105 -22.48 -8.48 8.89
N VAL A 106 -22.06 -8.10 7.69
CA VAL A 106 -22.55 -6.90 6.98
C VAL A 106 -23.19 -7.26 5.63
N SER A 107 -23.97 -6.34 5.08
CA SER A 107 -24.85 -6.64 3.93
C SER A 107 -24.11 -6.76 2.60
N ASP A 108 -23.07 -5.93 2.38
CA ASP A 108 -22.33 -5.91 1.13
C ASP A 108 -20.84 -5.54 1.28
N TRP A 109 -20.12 -5.55 0.17
CA TRP A 109 -18.69 -5.26 0.13
C TRP A 109 -18.37 -3.80 0.48
N ARG A 110 -19.28 -2.85 0.24
CA ARG A 110 -19.07 -1.43 0.54
C ARG A 110 -19.11 -1.21 2.04
N GLU A 111 -20.06 -1.84 2.72
CA GLU A 111 -20.11 -1.87 4.19
C GLU A 111 -18.86 -2.52 4.78
N ALA A 112 -18.47 -3.69 4.26
CA ALA A 112 -17.29 -4.41 4.74
C ALA A 112 -15.99 -3.58 4.58
N HIS A 113 -15.81 -2.99 3.40
CA HIS A 113 -14.67 -2.13 3.10
C HIS A 113 -14.68 -0.86 3.96
N TYR A 114 -15.84 -0.18 4.08
CA TYR A 114 -15.96 1.03 4.88
C TYR A 114 -15.68 0.78 6.37
N ALA A 115 -16.24 -0.29 6.93
CA ALA A 115 -16.02 -0.69 8.31
C ALA A 115 -14.54 -0.97 8.58
N THR A 116 -13.89 -1.76 7.71
CA THR A 116 -12.45 -2.06 7.81
C THR A 116 -11.61 -0.78 7.80
N ARG A 117 -11.92 0.17 6.90
CA ARG A 117 -11.25 1.47 6.81
C ARG A 117 -11.46 2.33 8.06
N ALA A 118 -12.63 2.26 8.69
CA ALA A 118 -12.98 3.09 9.84
C ALA A 118 -12.36 2.57 11.15
N THR A 119 -12.09 1.27 11.24
CA THR A 119 -11.53 0.62 12.43
C THR A 119 -10.00 0.61 12.47
N ARG A 120 -9.34 0.68 11.31
CA ARG A 120 -7.87 0.62 11.21
C ARG A 120 -7.15 1.84 11.78
#